data_AF-A0A2P2N2K6-F1
#
_entry.id   AF-A0A2P2N2K6-F1
#
_cell.length_a   1.000
_cell.length_b   1.000
_cell.length_c   1.000
_cell.angle_alpha   90.00
_cell.angle_beta   90.00
_cell.angle_gamma   90.00
#
_symmetry.space_group_name_H-M   'P 1'
#
loop_
_entity.id
_entity.type
_entity.pdbx_description
1 polymer ?
#
loop_
_entity_poly.entity_id
_entity_poly.type
_entity_poly.pdbx_seq_one_letter_code
_entity_poly.pdbx_strand_id
1 'polypeptide(L)'
;MRNIHVRSVIFESRDTIPSLVLTTASGALIRKYTIAQNTTQGKSIEFMSTNLKTKPAPQVAFFPSRVAEPINPSILKPDILAPGVDVLAAVAPNKPFMNIDKYDLVTDYALYSGTSIAMPHFAGVAALLEGVHLKWSPAAI
;
A
#
# COMPACT_ATOMS: atom_id res chain seq x y z
N MET A 1 22.51 -0.99 24.12
CA MET A 1 22.23 -1.41 22.73
C MET A 1 21.52 -0.25 22.05
N ARG A 2 22.04 0.29 20.93
CA ARG A 2 21.35 1.40 20.22
C ARG A 2 20.37 0.79 19.22
N ASN A 3 19.08 0.92 19.49
CA ASN A 3 18.03 0.50 18.57
C ASN A 3 18.05 1.42 17.35
N ILE A 4 18.46 0.87 16.20
CA ILE A 4 18.36 1.58 14.93
C ILE A 4 16.88 1.60 14.57
N HIS A 5 16.24 2.76 14.74
CA HIS A 5 14.87 2.97 14.28
C HIS A 5 14.91 3.13 12.76
N VAL A 6 14.48 2.09 12.07
CA VAL A 6 14.45 2.05 10.62
C VAL A 6 13.06 2.46 10.15
N ARG A 7 12.97 3.55 9.39
CA ARG A 7 11.72 3.90 8.69
C ARG A 7 11.65 3.08 7.41
N SER A 8 10.76 2.10 7.38
CA SER A 8 10.41 1.34 6.17
C SER A 8 9.52 2.21 5.28
N VAL A 9 9.67 2.03 3.97
CA VAL A 9 8.75 2.60 2.98
C VAL A 9 7.71 1.54 2.67
N ILE A 10 6.45 1.94 2.66
CA ILE A 10 5.33 1.06 2.33
C ILE A 10 5.43 0.68 0.85
N PHE A 11 5.66 -0.60 0.58
CA PHE A 11 5.66 -1.17 -0.77
C PHE A 11 5.00 -2.55 -0.70
N GLU A 12 4.11 -2.84 -1.63
CA GLU A 12 3.53 -4.18 -1.79
C GLU A 12 4.63 -5.09 -2.35
N SER A 13 5.46 -5.66 -1.48
CA SER A 13 6.48 -6.63 -1.88
C SER A 13 5.86 -8.03 -1.84
N ARG A 14 5.76 -8.65 -3.02
CA ARG A 14 5.41 -10.08 -3.15
C ARG A 14 6.68 -10.91 -3.15
N ASP A 15 7.57 -10.60 -2.22
CA ASP A 15 8.84 -11.30 -2.14
C ASP A 15 8.59 -12.71 -1.62
N THR A 16 9.18 -13.69 -2.30
CA THR A 16 9.11 -15.11 -1.91
C THR A 16 10.06 -15.44 -0.76
N ILE A 17 10.83 -14.45 -0.30
CA ILE A 17 11.76 -14.52 0.82
C ILE A 17 11.50 -13.35 1.79
N PRO A 18 11.76 -13.53 3.11
CA PRO A 18 11.63 -12.43 4.07
C PRO A 18 12.58 -11.27 3.70
N SER A 19 12.01 -10.10 3.41
CA SER A 19 12.75 -8.92 2.96
C SER A 19 12.30 -7.66 3.70
N LEU A 20 13.11 -6.60 3.64
CA LEU A 20 12.76 -5.30 4.19
C LEU A 20 13.23 -4.19 3.25
N VAL A 21 12.30 -3.36 2.79
CA VAL A 21 12.62 -2.20 1.95
C VAL A 21 12.94 -0.99 2.81
N LEU A 22 14.13 -0.44 2.62
CA LEU A 22 14.68 0.63 3.44
C LEU A 22 14.83 1.93 2.68
N THR A 23 14.65 3.03 3.40
CA THR A 23 15.10 4.34 2.92
C THR A 23 16.62 4.35 2.75
N THR A 24 17.12 5.06 1.74
CA THR A 24 18.56 5.21 1.48
C THR A 24 19.34 5.69 2.71
N ALA A 25 18.75 6.59 3.50
CA ALA A 25 19.34 7.08 4.74
C ALA A 25 19.52 5.96 5.79
N SER A 26 18.50 5.11 5.99
CA SER A 26 18.60 3.97 6.91
C SER A 26 19.59 2.93 6.39
N GLY A 27 19.59 2.66 5.09
CA GLY A 27 20.55 1.76 4.44
C GLY A 27 22.00 2.21 4.64
N ALA A 28 22.28 3.52 4.52
CA ALA A 28 23.61 4.08 4.77
C ALA A 28 24.07 3.90 6.23
N LEU A 29 23.16 4.06 7.20
CA LEU A 29 23.44 3.82 8.62
C LEU A 29 23.77 2.34 8.89
N ILE A 30 22.99 1.42 8.32
CA ILE A 30 23.23 -0.02 8.45
C ILE A 30 24.57 -0.40 7.80
N ARG A 31 24.86 0.12 6.60
CA ARG A 31 26.13 -0.11 5.91
C ARG A 31 27.33 0.38 6.73
N LYS A 32 27.22 1.57 7.33
CA LYS A 32 28.28 2.09 8.21
C LYS A 32 28.45 1.21 9.45
N TYR A 33 27.34 0.75 10.03
CA TYR A 33 27.35 -0.16 11.18
C TYR A 33 28.05 -1.48 10.86
N THR A 34 27.75 -2.12 9.72
CA THR A 34 28.35 -3.41 9.34
C THR A 34 29.85 -3.32 9.09
N ILE A 35 30.32 -2.24 8.45
CA ILE A 35 31.76 -2.02 8.23
C ILE A 35 32.51 -1.80 9.56
N ALA A 36 31.92 -1.05 10.50
CA ALA A 36 32.58 -0.68 11.75
C ALA A 36 32.69 -1.84 12.76
N GLN A 37 31.75 -2.79 12.72
CA GLN A 37 31.62 -3.82 13.74
C GLN A 37 32.46 -5.08 13.48
N ASN A 38 32.94 -5.30 12.23
CA ASN A 38 33.78 -6.44 11.82
C ASN A 38 33.41 -7.78 12.50
N THR A 39 32.10 -8.03 12.66
CA THR A 39 31.55 -9.17 13.40
C THR A 39 30.50 -9.89 12.58
N THR A 40 30.50 -11.21 12.71
CA THR A 40 29.53 -12.16 12.14
C THR A 40 28.23 -12.25 12.95
N GLN A 41 28.03 -11.43 13.98
CA GLN A 41 26.78 -11.43 14.75
C GLN A 41 25.61 -10.90 13.91
N GLY A 42 24.72 -11.81 13.54
CA GLY A 42 23.44 -11.47 12.91
C GLY A 42 22.60 -10.56 13.81
N LYS A 43 21.95 -9.57 13.19
CA LYS A 43 20.88 -8.79 13.82
C LYS A 43 19.53 -9.37 13.44
N SER A 44 18.56 -9.24 14.34
CA SER A 44 17.19 -9.71 14.12
C SER A 44 16.39 -8.70 13.28
N ILE A 45 15.44 -9.21 12.51
CA ILE A 45 14.40 -8.45 11.80
C ILE A 45 13.06 -8.99 12.30
N GLU A 46 12.16 -8.09 12.69
CA GLU A 46 10.82 -8.44 13.16
C GLU A 46 9.79 -8.11 12.06
N PHE A 47 8.86 -9.03 11.84
CA PHE A 47 7.78 -8.93 10.83
C PHE A 47 6.41 -8.84 11.51
N MET A 48 5.36 -8.63 10.72
CA MET A 48 3.96 -8.55 11.21
C MET A 48 3.68 -7.35 12.12
N SER A 49 4.23 -6.19 11.77
CA SER A 49 3.97 -4.93 12.46
C SER A 49 3.27 -3.93 11.54
N THR A 50 2.26 -3.24 12.07
CA THR A 50 1.49 -2.21 11.34
C THR A 50 1.58 -0.88 12.08
N ASN A 51 1.93 0.19 11.37
CA ASN A 51 1.98 1.53 11.93
C ASN A 51 0.86 2.41 11.35
N LEU A 52 -0.06 2.85 12.21
CA LEU A 52 -1.23 3.64 11.80
C LEU A 52 -1.02 5.16 11.87
N LYS A 53 0.17 5.64 12.29
CA LYS A 53 0.44 7.06 12.55
C LYS A 53 1.40 7.67 11.52
N THR A 54 1.42 7.10 10.31
CA THR A 54 2.24 7.59 9.19
C THR A 54 1.80 9.01 8.81
N LYS A 55 2.78 9.91 8.66
CA LYS A 55 2.57 11.30 8.24
C LYS A 55 3.55 11.66 7.13
N PRO A 56 3.12 12.44 6.12
CA PRO A 56 1.76 12.93 5.89
C PRO A 56 0.81 11.83 5.41
N ALA A 57 -0.49 11.96 5.72
CA ALA A 57 -1.56 11.11 5.20
C ALA A 57 -2.87 11.94 5.09
N PRO A 58 -3.65 11.82 4.01
CA PRO A 58 -3.41 11.00 2.82
C PRO A 58 -2.33 11.58 1.91
N GLN A 59 -1.72 10.73 1.07
CA GLN A 59 -0.80 11.13 0.01
C GLN A 59 -1.16 10.37 -1.27
N VAL A 60 -1.15 11.05 -2.42
CA VAL A 60 -1.33 10.40 -3.71
C VAL A 60 -0.19 9.41 -3.93
N ALA A 61 -0.53 8.15 -4.16
CA ALA A 61 0.44 7.09 -4.42
C ALA A 61 1.27 7.39 -5.69
N PHE A 62 2.35 6.64 -5.89
CA PHE A 62 3.21 6.85 -7.06
C PHE A 62 2.61 6.29 -8.37
N PHE A 63 1.76 5.25 -8.26
CA PHE A 63 1.22 4.49 -9.40
C PHE A 63 0.02 5.08 -10.18
N PRO A 64 -0.85 5.95 -9.65
CA PRO A 64 -2.03 6.38 -10.38
C PRO A 64 -1.64 7.33 -11.52
N SER A 65 -2.37 7.25 -12.63
CA SER A 65 -2.22 8.18 -13.76
C SER A 65 -2.47 9.62 -13.30
N ARG A 66 -1.61 10.54 -13.76
CA ARG A 66 -1.67 11.97 -13.42
C ARG A 66 -1.87 12.87 -14.63
N VAL A 67 -2.10 12.28 -15.79
CA VAL A 67 -2.18 12.98 -17.07
C VAL A 67 -3.58 13.58 -17.20
N ALA A 68 -3.65 14.82 -17.70
CA ALA A 68 -4.91 15.46 -18.06
C ALA A 68 -5.65 14.62 -19.12
N GLU A 69 -6.98 14.69 -19.11
CA GLU A 69 -7.82 13.96 -20.06
C GLU A 69 -7.43 14.31 -21.50
N PRO A 70 -6.90 13.35 -22.30
CA PRO A 70 -6.38 13.66 -23.64
C PRO A 70 -7.49 14.01 -24.63
N ILE A 71 -8.73 13.60 -24.36
CA ILE A 71 -9.90 13.84 -25.21
C ILE A 71 -10.46 15.25 -24.98
N ASN A 72 -10.52 15.69 -23.73
CA ASN A 72 -10.97 17.03 -23.39
C ASN A 72 -10.11 17.63 -22.27
N PRO A 73 -9.01 18.32 -22.63
CA PRO A 73 -8.09 18.90 -21.65
C PRO A 73 -8.71 20.04 -20.82
N SER A 74 -9.91 20.51 -21.18
CA SER A 74 -10.64 21.51 -20.39
C SER A 74 -11.30 20.90 -19.14
N ILE A 75 -11.40 19.57 -19.06
CA ILE A 75 -11.96 18.85 -17.90
C ILE A 75 -10.80 18.25 -17.09
N LEU A 76 -10.64 18.71 -15.85
CA LEU A 76 -9.61 18.23 -14.96
C LEU A 76 -9.92 16.81 -14.47
N LYS A 77 -8.92 15.92 -14.51
CA LYS A 77 -8.97 14.56 -13.97
C LYS A 77 -7.70 14.26 -13.16
N PRO A 78 -7.76 13.35 -12.16
CA PRO A 78 -8.94 12.66 -11.64
C PRO A 78 -9.85 13.58 -10.79
N ASP A 79 -11.12 13.22 -10.61
CA ASP A 79 -12.10 14.07 -9.92
C ASP A 79 -11.97 14.05 -8.38
N ILE A 80 -11.66 12.88 -7.79
CA ILE A 80 -11.67 12.67 -6.35
C ILE A 80 -10.63 11.61 -5.92
N LEU A 81 -10.21 11.64 -4.64
CA LEU A 81 -9.24 10.72 -4.04
C LEU A 81 -9.87 9.84 -2.94
N ALA A 82 -9.46 8.56 -2.90
CA ALA A 82 -9.87 7.58 -1.89
C ALA A 82 -8.70 6.68 -1.49
N PRO A 83 -8.80 5.97 -0.34
CA PRO A 83 -7.83 4.98 0.08
C PRO A 83 -7.72 3.84 -0.94
N GLY A 84 -6.50 3.55 -1.41
CA GLY A 84 -6.24 2.46 -2.34
C GLY A 84 -4.82 1.89 -2.21
N VAL A 85 -4.16 2.11 -1.08
CA VAL A 85 -2.84 1.52 -0.77
C VAL A 85 -3.01 0.68 0.49
N ASP A 86 -2.54 -0.56 0.43
CA ASP A 86 -2.63 -1.56 1.50
C ASP A 86 -4.02 -1.66 2.14
N VAL A 87 -5.04 -1.77 1.30
CA VAL A 87 -6.40 -2.01 1.79
C VAL A 87 -6.60 -3.51 1.96
N LEU A 88 -7.07 -3.90 3.14
CA LEU A 88 -7.43 -5.28 3.45
C LEU A 88 -8.78 -5.63 2.82
N ALA A 89 -8.81 -6.63 1.95
CA ALA A 89 -10.02 -7.07 1.26
C ALA A 89 -10.10 -8.60 1.20
N ALA A 90 -11.31 -9.13 1.05
CA ALA A 90 -11.54 -10.56 0.92
C ALA A 90 -10.99 -11.09 -0.42
N VAL A 91 -10.45 -12.30 -0.41
CA VAL A 91 -9.95 -13.01 -1.59
C VAL A 91 -10.47 -14.44 -1.64
N ALA A 92 -10.29 -15.10 -2.79
CA ALA A 92 -10.66 -16.50 -2.93
C ALA A 92 -9.76 -17.38 -2.04
N PRO A 93 -10.31 -18.11 -1.06
CA PRO A 93 -9.51 -18.83 -0.06
C PRO A 93 -8.85 -20.10 -0.61
N ASN A 94 -9.23 -20.52 -1.82
CA ASN A 94 -8.69 -21.69 -2.50
C ASN A 94 -7.68 -21.34 -3.59
N LYS A 95 -7.29 -20.06 -3.71
CA LYS A 95 -6.27 -19.61 -4.68
C LYS A 95 -5.02 -19.14 -3.95
N PRO A 96 -3.82 -19.57 -4.38
CA PRO A 96 -2.58 -19.05 -3.83
C PRO A 96 -2.52 -17.52 -3.99
N PHE A 97 -2.33 -16.83 -2.87
CA PHE A 97 -2.10 -15.38 -2.85
C PHE A 97 -0.60 -15.06 -2.96
N MET A 98 0.24 -15.87 -2.30
CA MET A 98 1.69 -15.75 -2.27
C MET A 98 2.31 -17.14 -2.31
N ASN A 99 3.53 -17.24 -2.83
CA ASN A 99 4.33 -18.47 -2.78
C ASN A 99 5.60 -18.23 -1.97
N ILE A 100 5.89 -19.11 -1.01
CA ILE A 100 7.15 -19.12 -0.26
C ILE A 100 7.86 -20.43 -0.55
N ASP A 101 9.01 -20.35 -1.23
CA ASP A 101 9.75 -21.48 -1.78
C ASP A 101 8.87 -22.43 -2.61
N LYS A 102 8.40 -23.52 -2.00
CA LYS A 102 7.56 -24.58 -2.59
C LYS A 102 6.16 -24.63 -2.01
N TYR A 103 5.80 -23.66 -1.17
CA TYR A 103 4.53 -23.60 -0.45
C TYR A 103 3.67 -22.47 -0.98
N ASP A 104 2.47 -22.84 -1.41
CA ASP A 104 1.42 -21.89 -1.78
C ASP A 104 0.70 -21.44 -0.51
N LEU A 105 0.69 -20.13 -0.26
CA LEU A 105 -0.05 -19.52 0.85
C LEU A 105 -1.40 -19.05 0.36
N VAL A 106 -2.44 -19.56 1.01
CA VAL A 106 -3.83 -19.14 0.84
C VAL A 106 -4.28 -18.32 2.05
N THR A 107 -5.24 -17.43 1.85
CA THR A 107 -5.80 -16.56 2.90
C THR A 107 -7.24 -16.19 2.54
N ASP A 108 -8.05 -15.86 3.54
CA ASP A 108 -9.39 -15.31 3.32
C ASP A 108 -9.33 -13.80 3.01
N TYR A 109 -8.28 -13.12 3.47
CA TYR A 109 -8.08 -11.69 3.32
C TYR A 109 -6.64 -11.35 2.96
N ALA A 110 -6.47 -10.36 2.09
CA ALA A 110 -5.17 -9.90 1.64
C ALA A 110 -5.14 -8.37 1.51
N LEU A 111 -3.93 -7.80 1.63
CA LEU A 111 -3.68 -6.39 1.35
C LEU A 111 -3.44 -6.20 -0.14
N TYR A 112 -4.12 -5.24 -0.75
CA TYR A 112 -3.88 -4.82 -2.12
C TYR A 112 -3.70 -3.31 -2.23
N SER A 113 -2.89 -2.90 -3.20
CA SER A 113 -2.75 -1.52 -3.63
C SER A 113 -3.18 -1.35 -5.10
N GLY A 114 -3.90 -0.26 -5.39
CA GLY A 114 -4.27 0.12 -6.74
C GLY A 114 -5.46 1.07 -6.80
N THR A 115 -5.63 1.73 -7.95
CA THR A 115 -6.84 2.53 -8.24
C THR A 115 -8.09 1.66 -8.29
N SER A 116 -7.96 0.40 -8.72
CA SER A 116 -9.04 -0.60 -8.66
C SER A 116 -9.51 -0.89 -7.23
N ILE A 117 -8.69 -0.62 -6.22
CA ILE A 117 -9.01 -0.80 -4.80
C ILE A 117 -9.58 0.49 -4.19
N ALA A 118 -9.21 1.65 -4.73
CA ALA A 118 -9.83 2.93 -4.40
C ALA A 118 -11.28 3.03 -4.93
N MET A 119 -11.53 2.55 -6.15
CA MET A 119 -12.84 2.63 -6.82
C MET A 119 -14.03 2.09 -6.00
N PRO A 120 -13.98 0.90 -5.37
CA PRO A 120 -15.10 0.40 -4.57
C PRO A 120 -15.44 1.28 -3.36
N HIS A 121 -14.49 2.05 -2.81
CA HIS A 121 -14.80 3.03 -1.76
C HIS A 121 -15.69 4.15 -2.29
N PHE A 122 -15.41 4.68 -3.48
CA PHE A 122 -16.27 5.68 -4.12
C PHE A 122 -17.64 5.12 -4.47
N ALA A 123 -17.67 3.92 -5.07
CA ALA A 123 -18.93 3.28 -5.41
C ALA A 123 -19.81 3.05 -4.18
N GLY A 124 -19.21 2.66 -3.04
CA GLY A 124 -19.92 2.53 -1.78
C GLY A 124 -20.50 3.85 -1.27
N VAL A 125 -19.72 4.93 -1.28
CA VAL A 125 -20.20 6.27 -0.87
C VAL A 125 -21.30 6.77 -1.81
N ALA A 126 -21.13 6.63 -3.12
CA ALA A 126 -22.12 7.03 -4.11
C ALA A 126 -23.44 6.25 -3.94
N ALA A 127 -23.38 4.93 -3.70
CA ALA A 127 -24.58 4.12 -3.46
C ALA A 127 -25.30 4.52 -2.17
N LEU A 128 -24.57 4.90 -1.11
CA LEU A 128 -25.17 5.43 0.11
C LEU A 128 -25.88 6.76 -0.13
N LEU A 129 -25.26 7.66 -0.90
CA LEU A 129 -25.87 8.94 -1.30
C LEU A 129 -27.13 8.73 -2.14
N GLU A 130 -27.09 7.82 -3.11
CA GLU A 130 -28.24 7.45 -3.94
C GLU A 130 -29.39 6.90 -3.07
N GLY A 131 -29.08 6.02 -2.11
CA GLY A 131 -30.08 5.42 -1.21
C GLY A 131 -30.79 6.45 -0.32
N VAL A 132 -30.12 7.54 0.05
CA VAL A 132 -30.71 8.64 0.85
C VAL A 132 -31.38 9.69 -0.05
N HIS A 133 -30.86 9.89 -1.27
CA HIS A 133 -31.30 10.93 -2.20
C HIS A 133 -31.73 10.35 -3.55
N LEU A 134 -32.80 9.55 -3.54
CA LEU A 134 -33.33 8.81 -4.72
C LEU A 134 -33.67 9.65 -5.97
N LYS A 135 -33.71 10.99 -5.85
CA LYS A 135 -33.99 11.92 -6.97
C LYS A 135 -32.76 12.64 -7.51
N TRP A 136 -31.60 12.47 -6.87
CA TRP A 136 -30.35 13.08 -7.36
C TRP A 136 -29.93 12.40 -8.67
N SER A 137 -29.45 13.20 -9.62
CA SER A 137 -28.84 12.67 -10.83
C SER A 137 -27.43 12.17 -10.52
N PRO A 138 -26.83 11.33 -11.40
CA PRO A 138 -25.45 10.89 -11.22
C PRO A 138 -24.42 12.03 -11.19
N ALA A 139 -24.74 13.19 -11.76
CA ALA A 139 -23.88 14.38 -11.70
C ALA A 139 -24.07 15.20 -10.41
N ALA A 140 -25.16 14.96 -9.67
CA ALA A 140 -25.43 15.58 -8.38
C ALA A 140 -24.85 14.75 -7.21
N ILE A 141 -24.64 13.45 -7.42
CA ILE A 141 -23.89 12.55 -6.53
C ILE A 141 -22.39 12.75 -6.78
#